data_AF-A0A4Q3XWD2-F1
#
_entry.id   AF-A0A4Q3XWD2-F1
#
_cell.length_a   1.000
_cell.length_b   1.000
_cell.length_c   1.000
_cell.angle_alpha   90.00
_cell.angle_beta   90.00
_cell.angle_gamma   90.00
#
_symmetry.space_group_name_H-M   'P 1'
#
loop_
_entity.id
_entity.type
_entity.pdbx_description
1 polymer ?
#
loop_
_entity_poly.entity_id
_entity_poly.type
_entity_poly.pdbx_seq_one_letter_code
_entity_poly.pdbx_strand_id
1 'polypeptide(L)'
;MAVPLKFEIGHTVRLIDVHGREFKYYVRKVSADGWMFEPYDRPGELEFHSGESVFEVYFAGRLRYDGFDPAGITEARRAAMEIAYENHRPERRLRAERRLVFVRAIEKAMRSGDRKGVALVDAPKDVVKWRGDEWRREDQKRLDDAFAGRVAKGLTAPGDCAKIAKLMKVPCERTLWTWIKDYVAAGRSVVGLVPGAVGNHGSHLTADSEAAIQDFIEQHVSADELLRLGAAYKRYFKQEQKEKRTPAGRAAFIRRARAHLGGKRIDALTHGKRGARRLHAVSQAVEEPFWVNQQSEVDHVLFNVNLVDDASGVVLGRPWMSVVRERISGAPKGVHLSFLAPSWPTLSRALAHSVWPKDLSGYPDVTGDWPQHGISDEIITDRGMDMI
;
A
#
# COMPACT_ATOMS: atom_id res chain seq x y z
N MET A 1 3.06 37.62 2.04
CA MET A 1 2.26 36.45 2.47
C MET A 1 2.96 35.21 1.94
N ALA A 2 3.23 34.21 2.79
CA ALA A 2 3.87 32.97 2.33
C ALA A 2 2.88 32.13 1.53
N VAL A 3 3.30 31.67 0.35
CA VAL A 3 2.48 30.93 -0.60
C VAL A 3 2.14 29.52 -0.04
N PRO A 4 0.87 29.05 -0.11
CA PRO A 4 0.45 27.73 0.37
C PRO A 4 0.88 26.55 -0.52
N LEU A 5 1.45 26.80 -1.70
CA LEU A 5 1.98 25.78 -2.61
C LEU A 5 3.46 25.52 -2.32
N LYS A 6 3.83 24.28 -2.00
CA LYS A 6 5.22 23.84 -1.81
C LYS A 6 5.50 22.63 -2.70
N PHE A 7 6.00 22.86 -3.91
CA PHE A 7 6.57 21.75 -4.71
C PHE A 7 8.02 21.49 -4.30
N GLU A 8 8.38 20.22 -4.15
CA GLU A 8 9.72 19.75 -3.85
C GLU A 8 10.38 19.18 -5.11
N ILE A 9 11.70 19.08 -5.08
CA ILE A 9 12.48 18.52 -6.19
C ILE A 9 12.06 17.06 -6.42
N GLY A 10 11.72 16.74 -7.67
CA GLY A 10 11.26 15.42 -8.09
C GLY A 10 9.74 15.27 -8.15
N HIS A 11 8.98 16.28 -7.68
CA HIS A 11 7.54 16.31 -7.91
C HIS A 11 7.21 16.49 -9.38
N THR A 12 6.04 16.00 -9.79
CA THR A 12 5.50 16.24 -11.12
C THR A 12 4.33 17.23 -11.01
N VAL A 13 4.32 18.23 -11.88
CA VAL A 13 3.26 19.24 -11.92
C VAL A 13 2.69 19.27 -13.32
N ARG A 14 1.37 19.40 -13.43
CA ARG A 14 0.69 19.65 -14.70
C ARG A 14 0.03 21.01 -14.66
N LEU A 15 0.38 21.85 -15.62
CA LEU A 15 -0.23 23.15 -15.81
C LEU A 15 -1.16 23.04 -17.03
N ILE A 16 -2.41 23.44 -16.84
CA ILE A 16 -3.41 23.45 -17.90
C ILE A 16 -3.54 24.90 -18.40
N ASP A 17 -3.30 25.12 -19.68
CA ASP A 17 -3.45 26.46 -20.26
C ASP A 17 -4.92 26.86 -20.39
N VAL A 18 -5.18 28.09 -20.83
CA VAL A 18 -6.53 28.63 -21.00
C VAL A 18 -7.33 27.93 -22.12
N HIS A 19 -6.65 27.16 -22.97
CA HIS A 19 -7.24 26.37 -24.04
C HIS A 19 -7.44 24.89 -23.64
N GLY A 20 -7.14 24.53 -22.39
CA GLY A 20 -7.27 23.16 -21.88
C GLY A 20 -6.13 22.23 -22.25
N ARG A 21 -5.02 22.73 -22.82
CA ARG A 21 -3.84 21.91 -23.12
C ARG A 21 -3.06 21.66 -21.84
N GLU A 22 -2.73 20.40 -21.61
CA GLU A 22 -2.02 19.93 -20.42
C GLU A 22 -0.51 19.87 -20.70
N PHE A 23 0.27 20.59 -19.89
CA PHE A 23 1.74 20.58 -19.95
C PHE A 23 2.27 19.94 -18.68
N LYS A 24 3.11 18.92 -18.83
CA LYS A 24 3.63 18.11 -17.72
C LYS A 24 5.10 18.44 -17.46
N TYR A 25 5.42 18.63 -16.18
CA TYR A 25 6.72 19.13 -15.74
C TYR A 25 7.30 18.33 -14.58
N TYR A 26 8.63 18.23 -14.53
CA TYR A 26 9.38 17.85 -13.33
C TYR A 26 9.84 19.08 -12.55
N VAL A 27 9.64 19.10 -11.24
CA VAL A 27 10.26 20.12 -10.40
C VAL A 27 11.73 19.78 -10.20
N ARG A 28 12.64 20.56 -10.78
CA ARG A 28 14.09 20.31 -10.71
C ARG A 28 14.81 21.18 -9.70
N LYS A 29 14.34 22.42 -9.48
CA LYS A 29 14.88 23.31 -8.44
C LYS A 29 13.76 24.11 -7.78
N VAL A 30 13.95 24.43 -6.51
CA VAL A 30 13.07 25.33 -5.74
C VAL A 30 13.84 26.64 -5.52
N SER A 31 13.18 27.77 -5.76
CA SER A 31 13.71 29.11 -5.54
C SER A 31 12.86 29.86 -4.50
N ALA A 32 13.33 31.00 -4.01
CA ALA A 32 12.55 31.87 -3.12
C ALA A 32 11.27 32.40 -3.80
N ASP A 33 11.35 32.68 -5.11
CA ASP A 33 10.31 33.35 -5.87
C ASP A 33 9.53 32.40 -6.81
N GLY A 34 9.75 31.09 -6.74
CA GLY A 34 9.10 30.11 -7.63
C GLY A 34 9.87 28.80 -7.80
N TRP A 35 9.71 28.15 -8.95
CA TRP A 35 10.28 26.83 -9.25
C TRP A 35 10.91 26.76 -10.64
N MET A 36 11.93 25.93 -10.77
CA MET A 36 12.46 25.52 -12.08
C MET A 36 11.84 24.19 -12.46
N PHE A 37 10.99 24.22 -13.47
CA PHE A 37 10.31 23.07 -14.03
C PHE A 37 11.07 22.57 -15.28
N GLU A 38 11.13 21.26 -15.48
CA GLU A 38 11.62 20.65 -16.72
C GLU A 38 10.43 20.03 -17.44
N PRO A 39 10.09 20.49 -18.66
CA PRO A 39 9.01 19.89 -19.44
C PRO A 39 9.30 18.42 -19.78
N TYR A 40 8.27 17.57 -19.77
CA TYR A 40 8.41 16.16 -20.12
C TYR A 40 8.76 15.92 -21.60
N ASP A 41 8.27 16.79 -22.47
CA ASP A 41 8.50 16.73 -23.92
C ASP A 41 9.88 17.28 -24.34
N ARG A 42 10.50 18.09 -23.47
CA ARG A 42 11.80 18.72 -23.69
C ARG A 42 12.75 18.46 -22.51
N PRO A 43 13.21 17.21 -22.33
CA PRO A 43 14.14 16.86 -21.27
C PRO A 43 15.47 17.61 -21.46
N GLY A 44 16.00 18.17 -20.38
CA GLY A 44 17.21 19.00 -20.35
C GLY A 44 16.93 20.52 -20.36
N GLU A 45 15.72 20.96 -20.72
CA GLU A 45 15.34 22.37 -20.72
C GLU A 45 14.67 22.74 -19.38
N LEU A 46 15.16 23.79 -18.71
CA LEU A 46 14.56 24.29 -17.48
C LEU A 46 13.79 25.58 -17.73
N GLU A 47 12.52 25.58 -17.34
CA GLU A 47 11.60 26.71 -17.40
C GLU A 47 11.36 27.25 -15.99
N PHE A 48 11.54 28.56 -15.81
CA PHE A 48 11.22 29.20 -14.54
C PHE A 48 9.73 29.54 -14.50
N HIS A 49 9.05 29.09 -13.45
CA HIS A 49 7.68 29.49 -13.14
C HIS A 49 7.67 30.23 -11.82
N SER A 50 7.27 31.50 -11.86
CA SER A 50 7.13 32.32 -10.65
C SER A 50 6.03 31.76 -9.75
N GLY A 51 6.17 32.00 -8.44
CA GLY A 51 5.14 31.66 -7.45
C GLY A 51 3.77 32.18 -7.86
N GLU A 52 3.72 33.44 -8.31
CA GLU A 52 2.51 34.11 -8.80
C GLU A 52 1.89 33.40 -10.02
N SER A 53 2.69 33.06 -11.05
CA SER A 53 2.18 32.39 -12.25
C SER A 53 1.57 31.01 -11.95
N VAL A 54 2.19 30.23 -11.06
CA VAL A 54 1.65 28.93 -10.67
C VAL A 54 0.42 29.10 -9.77
N PHE A 55 0.38 30.17 -8.97
CA PHE A 55 -0.75 30.51 -8.12
C PHE A 55 -1.99 30.87 -8.93
N GLU A 56 -1.84 31.64 -10.02
CA GLU A 56 -2.94 31.93 -10.95
C GLU A 56 -3.53 30.67 -11.57
N VAL A 57 -2.67 29.73 -11.98
CA VAL A 57 -3.08 28.44 -12.54
C VAL A 57 -3.77 27.58 -11.47
N TYR A 58 -3.29 27.60 -10.23
CA TYR A 58 -3.91 26.92 -9.09
C TYR A 58 -5.31 27.47 -8.77
N PHE A 59 -5.46 28.79 -8.61
CA PHE A 59 -6.75 29.42 -8.29
C PHE A 59 -7.78 29.23 -9.40
N ALA A 60 -7.34 29.12 -10.64
CA ALA A 60 -8.20 28.80 -11.77
C ALA A 60 -8.59 27.31 -11.85
N GLY A 61 -8.17 26.46 -10.91
CA GLY A 61 -8.40 25.01 -10.93
C GLY A 61 -7.66 24.28 -12.06
N ARG A 62 -6.64 24.92 -12.64
CA ARG A 62 -5.88 24.46 -13.81
C ARG A 62 -4.51 23.88 -13.44
N LEU A 63 -4.24 23.71 -12.15
CA LEU A 63 -3.07 23.01 -11.64
C LEU A 63 -3.46 21.58 -11.27
N ARG A 64 -2.77 20.58 -11.82
CA ARG A 64 -2.72 19.25 -11.23
C ARG A 64 -1.34 19.00 -10.67
N TYR A 65 -1.30 18.40 -9.50
CA TYR A 65 -0.07 18.07 -8.83
C TYR A 65 -0.02 16.55 -8.71
N ASP A 66 1.00 15.93 -9.27
CA ASP A 66 1.27 14.52 -9.07
C ASP A 66 2.52 14.42 -8.18
N GLY A 67 2.35 13.96 -6.93
CA GLY A 67 3.51 13.66 -6.07
C GLY A 67 4.43 12.55 -6.63
N PHE A 68 4.09 11.95 -7.76
CA PHE A 68 4.69 10.75 -8.34
C PHE A 68 5.23 10.96 -9.76
N ASP A 69 6.49 10.57 -9.97
CA ASP A 69 7.04 10.26 -11.29
C ASP A 69 7.30 8.74 -11.43
N PRO A 70 6.58 8.03 -12.32
CA PRO A 70 6.82 6.62 -12.60
C PRO A 70 8.16 6.31 -13.28
N ALA A 71 8.84 7.30 -13.88
CA ALA A 71 10.07 7.11 -14.65
C ALA A 71 11.31 6.90 -13.78
N GLY A 72 11.33 7.42 -12.55
CA GLY A 72 12.44 7.26 -11.59
C GLY A 72 12.51 5.90 -10.87
N ILE A 73 11.59 4.99 -11.16
CA ILE A 73 11.41 3.74 -10.42
C ILE A 73 11.91 2.55 -11.23
N THR A 74 12.71 1.70 -10.60
CA THR A 74 13.20 0.48 -11.26
C THR A 74 12.04 -0.47 -11.61
N GLU A 75 12.17 -1.23 -12.68
CA GLU A 75 11.11 -2.14 -13.14
C GLU A 75 10.65 -3.13 -12.06
N ALA A 76 11.60 -3.68 -11.29
CA ALA A 76 11.30 -4.55 -10.15
C ALA A 76 10.49 -3.85 -9.04
N ARG A 77 10.67 -2.53 -8.90
CA ARG A 77 9.98 -1.70 -7.91
C ARG A 77 8.59 -1.32 -8.40
N ARG A 78 8.43 -1.02 -9.69
CA ARG A 78 7.13 -0.82 -10.35
C ARG A 78 6.25 -2.07 -10.21
N ALA A 79 6.79 -3.24 -10.54
CA ALA A 79 6.08 -4.52 -10.38
C ALA A 79 5.68 -4.81 -8.93
N ALA A 80 6.46 -4.34 -7.94
CA ALA A 80 6.09 -4.45 -6.53
C ALA A 80 4.96 -3.49 -6.13
N MET A 81 4.90 -2.30 -6.75
CA MET A 81 3.83 -1.32 -6.50
C MET A 81 2.51 -1.68 -7.17
N GLU A 82 2.55 -2.44 -8.27
CA GLU A 82 1.35 -2.95 -8.95
C GLU A 82 0.64 -4.06 -8.15
N ILE A 83 1.32 -4.70 -7.20
CA ILE A 83 0.70 -5.69 -6.32
C ILE A 83 -0.12 -4.95 -5.26
N ALA A 84 -1.43 -5.22 -5.18
CA ALA A 84 -2.26 -4.62 -4.13
C ALA A 84 -1.67 -4.89 -2.75
N TYR A 85 -1.63 -3.85 -1.90
CA TYR A 85 -0.92 -3.87 -0.63
C TYR A 85 -1.25 -5.10 0.23
N GLU A 86 -2.54 -5.45 0.31
CA GLU A 86 -3.08 -6.60 1.05
C GLU A 86 -2.50 -7.95 0.60
N ASN A 87 -2.09 -8.06 -0.66
CA ASN A 87 -1.56 -9.28 -1.25
C ASN A 87 -0.06 -9.46 -0.94
N HIS A 88 0.60 -8.46 -0.39
CA HIS A 88 1.95 -8.64 0.13
C HIS A 88 1.93 -9.56 1.35
N ARG A 89 2.98 -10.39 1.46
CA ARG A 89 3.16 -11.28 2.60
C ARG A 89 3.08 -10.50 3.93
N PRO A 90 2.44 -11.06 4.98
CA PRO A 90 2.26 -10.37 6.26
C PRO A 90 3.55 -9.78 6.83
N GLU A 91 4.69 -10.48 6.70
CA GLU A 91 5.98 -9.98 7.18
C GLU A 91 6.48 -8.74 6.41
N ARG A 92 6.11 -8.59 5.13
CA ARG A 92 6.47 -7.42 4.32
C ARG A 92 5.55 -6.23 4.63
N ARG A 93 4.26 -6.48 4.82
CA ARG A 93 3.28 -5.46 5.24
C ARG A 93 3.67 -4.85 6.58
N LEU A 94 3.94 -5.69 7.58
CA LEU A 94 4.42 -5.24 8.89
C LEU A 94 5.67 -4.36 8.80
N ARG A 95 6.65 -4.75 7.97
CA ARG A 95 7.85 -3.92 7.77
C ARG A 95 7.51 -2.58 7.11
N ALA A 96 6.59 -2.56 6.16
CA ALA A 96 6.12 -1.33 5.51
C ALA A 96 5.39 -0.42 6.51
N GLU A 97 4.51 -0.98 7.36
CA GLU A 97 3.81 -0.26 8.42
C GLU A 97 4.79 0.38 9.41
N ARG A 98 5.80 -0.38 9.87
CA ARG A 98 6.82 0.16 10.77
C ARG A 98 7.65 1.27 10.10
N ARG A 99 7.99 1.12 8.83
CA ARG A 99 8.65 2.19 8.03
C ARG A 99 7.78 3.43 7.92
N LEU A 100 6.47 3.25 7.75
CA LEU A 100 5.51 4.36 7.64
C LEU A 100 5.48 5.18 8.93
N VAL A 101 5.56 4.54 10.10
CA VAL A 101 5.64 5.24 11.39
C VAL A 101 6.87 6.16 11.44
N PHE A 102 8.03 5.70 10.99
CA PHE A 102 9.22 6.56 10.89
C PHE A 102 9.03 7.72 9.93
N VAL A 103 8.55 7.45 8.71
CA VAL A 103 8.36 8.48 7.69
C VAL A 103 7.37 9.54 8.16
N ARG A 104 6.22 9.15 8.71
CA ARG A 104 5.21 10.08 9.25
C ARG A 104 5.75 10.90 10.41
N ALA A 105 6.56 10.31 11.29
CA ALA A 105 7.19 11.06 12.39
C ALA A 105 8.16 12.13 11.87
N ILE A 106 8.97 11.80 10.86
CA ILE A 106 9.89 12.75 10.22
C ILE A 106 9.12 13.85 9.48
N GLU A 107 8.08 13.49 8.72
CA GLU A 107 7.23 14.47 8.04
C GLU A 107 6.54 15.42 9.04
N LYS A 108 6.05 14.90 10.17
CA LYS A 108 5.47 15.71 11.23
C LYS A 108 6.49 16.69 11.79
N ALA A 109 7.71 16.24 12.10
CA ALA A 109 8.79 17.09 12.59
C ALA A 109 9.12 18.22 11.58
N MET A 110 9.29 17.86 10.31
CA MET A 110 9.55 18.84 9.24
C MET A 110 8.40 19.84 9.05
N ARG A 111 7.14 19.40 9.16
CA ARG A 111 5.96 20.28 9.10
C ARG A 111 5.89 21.25 10.28
N SER A 112 6.34 20.82 11.46
CA SER A 112 6.45 21.67 12.65
C SER A 112 7.59 22.69 12.59
N GLY A 113 8.39 22.69 11.52
CA GLY A 113 9.45 23.66 11.29
C GLY A 113 10.86 23.13 11.50
N ASP A 114 11.03 21.84 11.84
CA ASP A 114 12.35 21.26 12.03
C ASP A 114 13.12 21.20 10.71
N ARG A 115 14.42 21.52 10.76
CA ARG A 115 15.32 21.33 9.62
C ARG A 115 15.44 19.84 9.32
N LYS A 116 15.51 19.48 8.03
CA LYS A 116 15.64 18.10 7.54
C LYS A 116 16.66 17.26 8.35
N GLY A 117 17.86 17.78 8.57
CA GLY A 117 18.92 17.05 9.30
C GLY A 117 18.59 16.76 10.76
N VAL A 118 17.85 17.66 11.42
CA VAL A 118 17.38 17.46 12.80
C VAL A 118 16.24 16.42 12.81
N ALA A 119 15.26 16.59 11.93
CA ALA A 119 14.13 15.68 11.81
C ALA A 119 14.54 14.23 11.49
N LEU A 120 15.55 14.04 10.62
CA LEU A 120 16.07 12.71 10.26
C LEU A 120 16.88 12.05 11.38
N VAL A 121 17.28 12.79 12.41
CA VAL A 121 18.09 12.29 13.52
C VAL A 121 17.25 12.05 14.75
N ASP A 122 16.36 12.98 15.12
CA ASP A 122 15.66 12.93 16.40
C ASP A 122 14.32 12.20 16.31
N ALA A 123 13.49 12.47 15.30
CA ALA A 123 12.20 11.80 15.15
C ALA A 123 12.30 10.26 15.13
N PRO A 124 13.31 9.62 14.49
CA PRO A 124 13.48 8.17 14.56
C PRO A 124 13.84 7.66 15.95
N LYS A 125 14.59 8.42 16.76
CA LYS A 125 14.90 8.05 18.14
C LYS A 125 13.63 8.05 18.98
N ASP A 126 12.79 9.07 18.80
CA ASP A 126 11.51 9.19 19.50
C ASP A 126 10.56 8.05 19.13
N VAL A 127 10.50 7.67 17.84
CA VAL A 127 9.73 6.50 17.40
C VAL A 127 10.22 5.22 18.07
N VAL A 128 11.53 4.99 18.13
CA VAL A 128 12.09 3.80 18.79
C VAL A 128 11.85 3.83 20.30
N LYS A 129 11.94 4.99 20.95
CA LYS A 129 11.60 5.16 22.37
C LYS A 129 10.13 4.87 22.64
N TRP A 130 9.24 5.25 21.72
CA TRP A 130 7.79 5.07 21.83
C TRP A 130 7.34 3.63 21.55
N ARG A 131 7.76 3.02 20.43
CA ARG A 131 7.25 1.72 19.94
C ARG A 131 8.25 0.57 20.05
N GLY A 132 9.52 0.85 20.38
CA GLY A 132 10.59 -0.15 20.34
C GLY A 132 10.28 -1.38 21.18
N ASP A 133 9.81 -1.20 22.41
CA ASP A 133 9.49 -2.31 23.32
C ASP A 133 8.33 -3.17 22.83
N GLU A 134 7.30 -2.52 22.31
CA GLU A 134 6.12 -3.18 21.73
C GLU A 134 6.51 -4.03 20.53
N TRP A 135 7.23 -3.44 19.56
CA TRP A 135 7.71 -4.16 18.38
C TRP A 135 8.65 -5.32 18.73
N ARG A 136 9.47 -5.17 19.78
CA ARG A 136 10.31 -6.26 20.29
C ARG A 136 9.49 -7.44 20.79
N ARG A 137 8.46 -7.18 21.59
CA ARG A 137 7.56 -8.23 22.11
C ARG A 137 6.81 -8.92 20.97
N GLU A 138 6.32 -8.17 19.99
CA GLU A 138 5.66 -8.73 18.81
C GLU A 138 6.59 -9.63 17.98
N ASP A 139 7.83 -9.19 17.77
CA ASP A 139 8.80 -9.96 16.99
C ASP A 139 9.20 -11.24 17.71
N GLN A 140 9.38 -11.18 19.03
CA GLN A 140 9.65 -12.36 19.85
C GLN A 140 8.48 -13.35 19.79
N LYS A 141 7.25 -12.88 20.01
CA LYS A 141 6.06 -13.72 19.91
C LYS A 141 5.93 -14.39 18.55
N ARG A 142 6.16 -13.65 17.45
CA ARG A 142 6.14 -14.24 16.09
C ARG A 142 7.20 -15.32 15.90
N LEU A 143 8.39 -15.15 16.48
CA LEU A 143 9.43 -16.17 16.44
C LEU A 143 9.02 -17.42 17.22
N ASP A 144 8.44 -17.23 18.41
CA ASP A 144 7.96 -18.31 19.26
C ASP A 144 6.82 -19.10 18.59
N ASP A 145 5.85 -18.39 17.99
CA ASP A 145 4.75 -18.98 17.24
C ASP A 145 5.26 -19.76 16.00
N ALA A 146 6.21 -19.18 15.26
CA ALA A 146 6.83 -19.84 14.12
C ALA A 146 7.60 -21.09 14.54
N PHE A 147 8.25 -21.05 15.71
CA PHE A 147 8.97 -22.17 16.30
C PHE A 147 8.00 -23.29 16.69
N ALA A 148 6.95 -22.97 17.47
CA ALA A 148 5.91 -23.91 17.86
C ALA A 148 5.28 -24.59 16.63
N GLY A 149 5.01 -23.82 15.57
CA GLY A 149 4.49 -24.33 14.30
C GLY A 149 5.44 -25.25 13.54
N ARG A 150 6.76 -25.14 13.71
CA ARG A 150 7.76 -26.06 13.13
C ARG A 150 7.86 -27.36 13.92
N VAL A 151 7.86 -27.26 15.26
CA VAL A 151 7.86 -28.42 16.16
C VAL A 151 6.61 -29.27 15.93
N ALA A 152 5.44 -28.64 15.83
CA ALA A 152 4.18 -29.33 15.51
C ALA A 152 4.20 -30.04 14.14
N LYS A 153 5.09 -29.65 13.23
CA LYS A 153 5.30 -30.28 11.91
C LYS A 153 6.44 -31.32 11.90
N GLY A 154 7.01 -31.67 13.06
CA GLY A 154 8.07 -32.67 13.19
C GLY A 154 9.42 -32.25 12.62
N LEU A 155 9.67 -30.94 12.42
CA LEU A 155 10.93 -30.42 11.91
C LEU A 155 11.93 -30.19 13.05
N THR A 156 13.20 -30.59 12.88
CA THR A 156 14.27 -30.37 13.86
C THR A 156 14.53 -28.88 14.09
N ALA A 157 14.65 -28.52 15.37
CA ALA A 157 14.98 -27.19 15.85
C ALA A 157 16.50 -26.94 15.78
N PRO A 158 16.98 -25.86 15.15
CA PRO A 158 18.30 -25.32 15.45
C PRO A 158 18.32 -24.83 16.90
N GLY A 159 19.41 -25.09 17.63
CA GLY A 159 19.61 -24.58 18.99
C GLY A 159 19.56 -23.05 19.04
N ASP A 160 18.90 -22.53 20.09
CA ASP A 160 18.69 -21.12 20.42
C ASP A 160 18.03 -20.22 19.36
N CYS A 161 16.70 -20.20 19.34
CA CYS A 161 15.93 -19.19 18.59
C CYS A 161 16.16 -17.75 19.10
N ALA A 162 16.67 -17.58 20.32
CA ALA A 162 16.98 -16.29 20.94
C ALA A 162 17.99 -15.45 20.13
N LYS A 163 18.84 -16.07 19.30
CA LYS A 163 19.90 -15.36 18.55
C LYS A 163 19.42 -14.72 17.23
N ILE A 164 18.18 -14.98 16.79
CA ILE A 164 17.69 -14.55 15.46
C ILE A 164 16.86 -13.25 15.52
N ALA A 165 16.36 -12.85 16.69
CA ALA A 165 15.65 -11.59 16.87
C ALA A 165 16.63 -10.40 16.74
N LYS A 166 16.94 -10.00 15.50
CA LYS A 166 17.65 -8.74 15.25
C LYS A 166 16.76 -7.60 15.74
N LEU A 167 17.10 -7.05 16.89
CA LEU A 167 16.49 -5.84 17.46
C LEU A 167 16.29 -4.80 16.35
N MET A 168 15.09 -4.23 16.24
CA MET A 168 14.88 -3.07 15.36
C MET A 168 15.78 -1.93 15.83
N LYS A 169 16.87 -1.69 15.09
CA LYS A 169 17.79 -0.58 15.33
C LYS A 169 17.23 0.69 14.71
N VAL A 170 17.58 1.84 15.29
CA VAL A 170 17.32 3.15 14.67
C VAL A 170 17.94 3.12 13.26
N PRO A 171 17.14 3.30 12.20
CA PRO A 171 17.67 3.31 10.84
C PRO A 171 18.58 4.52 10.63
N CYS A 172 19.63 4.39 9.82
CA CYS A 172 20.50 5.51 9.51
C CYS A 172 19.79 6.54 8.61
N GLU A 173 20.25 7.79 8.65
CA GLU A 173 19.69 8.91 7.88
C GLU A 173 19.54 8.57 6.39
N ARG A 174 20.57 7.96 5.79
CA ARG A 174 20.52 7.54 4.37
C ARG A 174 19.38 6.57 4.09
N THR A 175 19.12 5.63 5.00
CA THR A 175 18.04 4.65 4.85
C THR A 175 16.67 5.32 4.97
N LEU A 176 16.52 6.23 5.94
CA LEU A 176 15.29 7.00 6.14
C LEU A 176 15.00 7.90 4.95
N TRP A 177 16.02 8.56 4.40
CA TRP A 177 15.88 9.40 3.22
C TRP A 177 15.45 8.59 1.99
N THR A 178 15.98 7.38 1.80
CA THR A 178 15.49 6.47 0.75
C THR A 178 14.03 6.10 0.96
N TRP A 179 13.60 5.81 2.20
CA TRP A 179 12.20 5.51 2.49
C TRP A 179 11.29 6.69 2.22
N ILE A 180 11.68 7.91 2.60
CA ILE A 180 10.92 9.12 2.32
C ILE A 180 10.81 9.33 0.81
N LYS A 181 11.90 9.19 0.06
CA LYS A 181 11.88 9.25 -1.41
C LYS A 181 10.92 8.23 -2.01
N ASP A 182 11.03 6.97 -1.59
CA ASP A 182 10.17 5.89 -2.10
C ASP A 182 8.70 6.11 -1.75
N TYR A 183 8.42 6.64 -0.55
CA TYR A 183 7.08 6.98 -0.08
C TYR A 183 6.49 8.13 -0.88
N VAL A 184 7.20 9.25 -0.99
CA VAL A 184 6.78 10.42 -1.77
C VAL A 184 6.59 10.03 -3.22
N ALA A 185 7.58 9.34 -3.81
CA ALA A 185 7.46 8.81 -5.16
C ALA A 185 6.19 7.97 -5.28
N ALA A 186 5.90 7.02 -4.40
CA ALA A 186 4.65 6.25 -4.47
C ALA A 186 3.35 7.03 -4.17
N GLY A 187 3.31 8.37 -4.31
CA GLY A 187 2.13 9.18 -4.03
C GLY A 187 1.82 9.24 -2.54
N ARG A 188 2.85 9.20 -1.69
CA ARG A 188 2.73 9.07 -0.23
C ARG A 188 1.98 7.81 0.21
N SER A 189 2.07 6.73 -0.58
CA SER A 189 1.45 5.44 -0.26
C SER A 189 2.38 4.51 0.53
N VAL A 190 1.83 3.74 1.47
CA VAL A 190 2.54 2.67 2.20
C VAL A 190 3.11 1.58 1.26
N VAL A 191 2.55 1.44 0.06
CA VAL A 191 3.06 0.54 -0.99
C VAL A 191 4.52 0.88 -1.34
N GLY A 192 4.87 2.18 -1.36
CA GLY A 192 6.23 2.66 -1.56
C GLY A 192 7.19 2.19 -0.46
N LEU A 193 6.71 1.84 0.73
CA LEU A 193 7.53 1.42 1.84
C LEU A 193 7.70 -0.10 1.95
N VAL A 194 7.02 -0.87 1.09
CA VAL A 194 7.16 -2.32 1.05
C VAL A 194 8.61 -2.69 0.69
N PRO A 195 9.30 -3.52 1.47
CA PRO A 195 10.64 -3.98 1.11
C PRO A 195 10.64 -4.69 -0.24
N GLY A 196 11.55 -4.30 -1.13
CA GLY A 196 11.82 -5.03 -2.37
C GLY A 196 12.24 -6.48 -2.09
N ALA A 197 12.27 -7.30 -3.14
CA ALA A 197 12.79 -8.66 -3.02
C ALA A 197 14.26 -8.63 -2.57
N VAL A 198 14.52 -9.02 -1.32
CA VAL A 198 15.89 -9.20 -0.81
C VAL A 198 16.44 -10.48 -1.43
N GLY A 199 17.56 -10.34 -2.14
CA GLY A 199 18.40 -11.48 -2.56
C GLY A 199 18.02 -12.07 -3.91
N ASN A 200 18.63 -11.54 -4.96
CA ASN A 200 19.04 -12.36 -6.09
C ASN A 200 20.57 -12.30 -6.10
N HIS A 201 21.22 -13.04 -5.20
CA HIS A 201 22.50 -13.61 -5.60
C HIS A 201 22.15 -14.53 -6.75
N GLY A 202 22.76 -14.33 -7.92
CA GLY A 202 22.34 -14.94 -9.17
C GLY A 202 22.08 -16.44 -9.07
N SER A 203 21.45 -16.98 -10.12
CA SER A 203 21.28 -18.43 -10.28
C SER A 203 22.61 -19.14 -10.02
N HIS A 204 22.70 -19.97 -8.97
CA HIS A 204 23.82 -20.90 -8.78
C HIS A 204 23.68 -22.15 -9.68
N LEU A 205 22.73 -22.14 -10.64
CA LEU A 205 22.58 -23.19 -11.63
C LEU A 205 23.56 -22.97 -12.77
N THR A 206 24.02 -24.06 -13.38
CA THR A 206 24.75 -23.99 -14.65
C THR A 206 23.79 -23.64 -15.79
N ALA A 207 24.32 -23.07 -16.87
CA ALA A 207 23.53 -22.76 -18.07
C ALA A 207 22.79 -23.99 -18.61
N ASP A 208 23.45 -25.16 -18.60
CA ASP A 208 22.87 -26.42 -19.08
C ASP A 208 21.68 -26.87 -18.23
N SER A 209 21.77 -26.75 -16.90
CA SER A 209 20.64 -27.05 -16.01
C SER A 209 19.50 -26.06 -16.19
N GLU A 210 19.80 -24.80 -16.49
CA GLU A 210 18.79 -23.77 -16.72
C GLU A 210 18.03 -24.02 -18.04
N ALA A 211 18.75 -24.41 -19.11
CA ALA A 211 18.18 -24.81 -20.39
C ALA A 211 17.34 -26.09 -20.28
N ALA A 212 17.83 -27.13 -19.60
CA ALA A 212 17.09 -28.38 -19.41
C ALA A 212 15.77 -28.20 -18.66
N ILE A 213 15.74 -27.31 -17.65
CA ILE A 213 14.50 -26.96 -16.95
C ILE A 213 13.53 -26.26 -17.89
N GLN A 214 14.02 -25.29 -18.68
CA GLN A 214 13.20 -24.52 -19.61
C GLN A 214 12.58 -25.42 -20.69
N ASP A 215 13.40 -26.23 -21.37
CA ASP A 215 12.98 -27.16 -22.41
C ASP A 215 11.93 -28.14 -21.88
N PHE A 216 12.14 -28.68 -20.68
CA PHE A 216 11.16 -29.57 -20.06
C PHE A 216 9.82 -28.86 -19.82
N ILE A 217 9.85 -27.64 -19.29
CA ILE A 217 8.63 -26.87 -19.03
C ILE A 217 7.89 -26.58 -20.33
N GLU A 218 8.58 -26.16 -21.38
CA GLU A 218 7.96 -25.82 -22.67
C GLU A 218 7.34 -27.03 -23.37
N GLN A 219 8.00 -28.18 -23.29
CA GLN A 219 7.58 -29.38 -24.02
C GLN A 219 6.54 -30.23 -23.29
N HIS A 220 6.61 -30.31 -21.95
CA HIS A 220 5.93 -31.37 -21.19
C HIS A 220 4.92 -30.89 -20.18
N VAL A 221 4.72 -29.57 -20.10
CA VAL A 221 3.99 -28.98 -19.00
C VAL A 221 2.83 -28.14 -19.51
N SER A 222 1.68 -28.79 -19.66
CA SER A 222 0.42 -28.08 -19.85
C SER A 222 0.07 -27.26 -18.59
N ALA A 223 -0.76 -26.25 -18.77
CA ALA A 223 -1.15 -25.37 -17.66
C ALA A 223 -1.89 -26.08 -16.52
N ASP A 224 -2.63 -27.15 -16.81
CA ASP A 224 -3.39 -27.93 -15.83
C ASP A 224 -2.53 -28.97 -15.10
N GLU A 225 -1.45 -29.46 -15.72
CA GLU A 225 -0.51 -30.40 -15.09
C GLU A 225 0.31 -29.77 -13.95
N LEU A 226 0.44 -28.44 -13.93
CA LEU A 226 1.19 -27.71 -12.90
C LEU A 226 0.45 -27.47 -11.58
N LEU A 227 -0.82 -27.84 -11.48
CA LEU A 227 -1.45 -28.02 -10.15
C LEU A 227 -0.69 -29.09 -9.33
N ARG A 228 0.06 -29.97 -10.01
CA ARG A 228 0.88 -31.02 -9.40
C ARG A 228 2.37 -30.81 -9.69
N LEU A 229 2.91 -29.63 -9.38
CA LEU A 229 4.35 -29.30 -9.45
C LEU A 229 5.29 -30.41 -8.94
N GLY A 230 4.88 -31.16 -7.92
CA GLY A 230 5.63 -32.33 -7.44
C GLY A 230 5.71 -33.50 -8.41
N ALA A 231 4.64 -33.78 -9.16
CA ALA A 231 4.60 -34.81 -10.19
C ALA A 231 5.38 -34.39 -11.44
N ALA A 232 5.26 -33.12 -11.85
CA ALA A 232 6.05 -32.54 -12.94
C ALA A 232 7.56 -32.65 -12.65
N TYR A 233 7.99 -32.31 -11.42
CA TYR A 233 9.39 -32.48 -11.02
C TYR A 233 9.84 -33.94 -11.07
N LYS A 234 9.00 -34.91 -10.66
CA LYS A 234 9.35 -36.34 -10.75
C LYS A 234 9.57 -36.79 -12.20
N ARG A 235 8.80 -36.26 -13.17
CA ARG A 235 8.99 -36.55 -14.60
C ARG A 235 10.29 -35.96 -15.12
N TYR A 236 10.54 -34.67 -14.84
CA TYR A 236 11.81 -33.99 -15.16
C TYR A 236 13.00 -34.76 -14.60
N PHE A 237 12.96 -35.10 -13.31
CA PHE A 237 14.05 -35.81 -12.64
C PHE A 237 14.33 -37.18 -13.29
N LYS A 238 13.28 -37.93 -13.68
CA LYS A 238 13.44 -39.21 -14.39
C LYS A 238 14.04 -39.02 -15.78
N GLN A 239 13.68 -37.96 -16.49
CA GLN A 239 14.22 -37.66 -17.82
C GLN A 239 15.71 -37.32 -17.74
N GLU A 240 16.09 -36.41 -16.84
CA GLU A 240 17.51 -36.05 -16.65
C GLU A 240 18.37 -37.26 -16.25
N GLN A 241 17.84 -38.16 -15.39
CA GLN A 241 18.53 -39.41 -15.07
C GLN A 241 18.70 -40.33 -16.29
N LYS A 242 17.68 -40.43 -17.15
CA LYS A 242 17.76 -41.22 -18.40
C LYS A 242 18.82 -40.66 -19.35
N GLU A 243 18.94 -39.33 -19.40
CA GLU A 243 19.91 -38.60 -20.22
C GLU A 243 21.30 -38.49 -19.55
N LYS A 244 21.50 -39.11 -18.37
CA LYS A 244 22.74 -39.09 -17.58
C LYS A 244 23.22 -37.69 -17.21
N ARG A 245 22.31 -36.73 -17.11
CA ARG A 245 22.58 -35.37 -16.65
C ARG A 245 22.28 -35.23 -15.17
N THR A 246 22.88 -34.23 -14.53
CA THR A 246 22.62 -33.92 -13.12
C THR A 246 21.34 -33.08 -13.02
N PRO A 247 20.24 -33.61 -12.45
CA PRO A 247 18.99 -32.87 -12.37
C PRO A 247 19.10 -31.69 -11.40
N ALA A 248 18.61 -30.53 -11.84
CA ALA A 248 18.42 -29.38 -10.98
C ALA A 248 17.51 -29.71 -9.78
N GLY A 249 17.79 -29.10 -8.62
CA GLY A 249 17.03 -29.35 -7.40
C GLY A 249 15.55 -28.95 -7.51
N ARG A 250 14.68 -29.68 -6.79
CA ARG A 250 13.22 -29.49 -6.79
C ARG A 250 12.76 -28.05 -6.61
N ALA A 251 13.40 -27.29 -5.72
CA ALA A 251 13.05 -25.90 -5.47
C ALA A 251 13.33 -24.99 -6.67
N ALA A 252 14.43 -25.23 -7.39
CA ALA A 252 14.81 -24.49 -8.59
C ALA A 252 13.84 -24.75 -9.74
N PHE A 253 13.54 -26.03 -10.01
CA PHE A 253 12.56 -26.44 -11.03
C PHE A 253 11.18 -25.80 -10.76
N ILE A 254 10.67 -25.94 -9.53
CA ILE A 254 9.36 -25.37 -9.16
C ILE A 254 9.35 -23.85 -9.34
N ARG A 255 10.43 -23.16 -8.98
CA ARG A 255 10.53 -21.70 -9.16
C ARG A 255 10.46 -21.30 -10.63
N ARG A 256 11.16 -22.00 -11.52
CA ARG A 256 11.17 -21.73 -12.97
C ARG A 256 9.83 -22.08 -13.63
N ALA A 257 9.25 -23.22 -13.28
CA ALA A 257 7.91 -23.60 -13.72
C ALA A 257 6.84 -22.57 -13.31
N ARG A 258 6.95 -22.01 -12.09
CA ARG A 258 6.06 -20.93 -11.66
C ARG A 258 6.27 -19.62 -12.41
N ALA A 259 7.52 -19.28 -12.73
CA ALA A 259 7.82 -18.09 -13.51
C ALA A 259 7.26 -18.19 -14.93
N HIS A 260 7.41 -19.34 -15.57
CA HIS A 260 6.96 -19.61 -16.95
C HIS A 260 5.42 -19.48 -17.10
N LEU A 261 4.63 -19.97 -16.14
CA LEU A 261 3.17 -19.86 -16.21
C LEU A 261 2.61 -18.45 -15.98
N GLY A 262 3.40 -17.58 -15.34
CA GLY A 262 2.94 -16.31 -14.81
C GLY A 262 2.14 -16.46 -13.51
N GLY A 263 2.39 -15.58 -12.53
CA GLY A 263 1.77 -15.62 -11.20
C GLY A 263 0.24 -15.66 -11.25
N LYS A 264 -0.37 -14.88 -12.15
CA LYS A 264 -1.83 -14.78 -12.32
C LYS A 264 -2.51 -16.10 -12.66
N ARG A 265 -1.84 -16.94 -13.43
CA ARG A 265 -2.39 -18.24 -13.84
C ARG A 265 -2.32 -19.25 -12.69
N ILE A 266 -1.22 -19.26 -11.95
CA ILE A 266 -1.05 -20.12 -10.77
C ILE A 266 -2.07 -19.77 -9.69
N ASP A 267 -2.24 -18.48 -9.42
CA ASP A 267 -3.18 -18.02 -8.43
C ASP A 267 -4.63 -18.26 -8.87
N ALA A 268 -4.91 -18.29 -10.19
CA ALA A 268 -6.24 -18.64 -10.71
C ALA A 268 -6.55 -20.13 -10.54
N LEU A 269 -5.55 -20.99 -10.68
CA LEU A 269 -5.67 -22.43 -10.43
C LEU A 269 -5.76 -22.74 -8.93
N THR A 270 -5.10 -21.95 -8.08
CA THR A 270 -5.03 -22.18 -6.63
C THR A 270 -6.21 -21.57 -5.87
N HIS A 271 -6.63 -20.35 -6.24
CA HIS A 271 -7.62 -19.54 -5.52
C HIS A 271 -8.87 -19.23 -6.37
N GLY A 272 -8.97 -19.81 -7.57
CA GLY A 272 -10.02 -19.50 -8.54
C GLY A 272 -9.79 -18.16 -9.26
N LYS A 273 -10.51 -17.96 -10.38
CA LYS A 273 -10.38 -16.75 -11.21
C LYS A 273 -10.60 -15.45 -10.43
N ARG A 274 -11.55 -15.44 -9.48
CA ARG A 274 -11.85 -14.27 -8.63
C ARG A 274 -10.73 -13.98 -7.63
N GLY A 275 -10.17 -15.02 -7.00
CA GLY A 275 -9.03 -14.91 -6.09
C GLY A 275 -7.79 -14.37 -6.80
N ALA A 276 -7.48 -14.89 -7.98
CA ALA A 276 -6.38 -14.39 -8.79
C ALA A 276 -6.58 -12.95 -9.27
N ARG A 277 -7.80 -12.59 -9.68
CA ARG A 277 -8.10 -11.21 -10.08
C ARG A 277 -7.86 -10.24 -8.93
N ARG A 278 -8.16 -10.64 -7.69
CA ARG A 278 -7.87 -9.84 -6.49
C ARG A 278 -6.38 -9.78 -6.17
N LEU A 279 -5.69 -10.93 -6.24
CA LEU A 279 -4.24 -11.05 -5.98
C LEU A 279 -3.39 -10.23 -6.96
N HIS A 280 -3.85 -10.14 -8.21
CA HIS A 280 -3.23 -9.41 -9.30
C HIS A 280 -4.01 -8.17 -9.72
N ALA A 281 -4.90 -7.67 -8.85
CA ALA A 281 -5.51 -6.38 -9.08
C ALA A 281 -4.41 -5.32 -8.98
N VAL A 282 -4.25 -4.55 -10.06
CA VAL A 282 -3.37 -3.38 -10.05
C VAL A 282 -4.02 -2.36 -9.14
N SER A 283 -3.46 -2.15 -7.95
CA SER A 283 -3.79 -0.99 -7.15
C SER A 283 -3.10 0.20 -7.78
N GLN A 284 -3.85 1.14 -8.34
CA GLN A 284 -3.30 2.48 -8.53
C GLN A 284 -3.02 3.04 -7.13
N ALA A 285 -1.80 3.56 -6.92
CA ALA A 285 -1.54 4.38 -5.76
C ALA A 285 -2.48 5.58 -5.85
N VAL A 286 -3.50 5.60 -5.00
CA VAL A 286 -4.30 6.80 -4.79
C VAL A 286 -3.49 7.68 -3.86
N GLU A 287 -3.35 8.95 -4.23
CA GLU A 287 -2.62 9.91 -3.40
C GLU A 287 -3.31 10.01 -2.03
N GLU A 288 -2.54 9.81 -0.97
CA GLU A 288 -3.03 9.94 0.40
C GLU A 288 -3.30 11.42 0.70
N PRO A 289 -4.38 11.75 1.44
CA PRO A 289 -4.68 13.12 1.81
C PRO A 289 -3.58 13.72 2.70
N PHE A 290 -3.37 15.02 2.55
CA PHE A 290 -2.34 15.81 3.22
C PHE A 290 -2.76 16.33 4.59
N TRP A 291 -4.06 16.61 4.81
CA TRP A 291 -4.63 17.05 6.08
C TRP A 291 -5.94 16.32 6.43
N VAL A 292 -6.23 16.29 7.74
CA VAL A 292 -7.44 15.64 8.26
C VAL A 292 -8.65 16.31 7.62
N ASN A 293 -9.64 15.50 7.27
CA ASN A 293 -10.89 15.97 6.66
C ASN A 293 -10.76 16.44 5.20
N GLN A 294 -9.58 16.29 4.57
CA GLN A 294 -9.45 16.52 3.13
C GLN A 294 -10.27 15.51 2.33
N GLN A 295 -10.17 14.23 2.67
CA GLN A 295 -10.88 13.16 1.98
C GLN A 295 -11.64 12.28 2.98
N SER A 296 -12.86 11.91 2.61
CA SER A 296 -13.64 10.91 3.33
C SER A 296 -14.20 9.87 2.38
N GLU A 297 -14.14 8.62 2.80
CA GLU A 297 -14.63 7.47 2.04
C GLU A 297 -16.01 7.08 2.55
N VAL A 298 -16.91 6.77 1.64
CA VAL A 298 -18.23 6.23 1.95
C VAL A 298 -18.24 4.76 1.59
N ASP A 299 -18.60 3.93 2.57
CA ASP A 299 -18.82 2.50 2.37
C ASP A 299 -20.15 2.07 2.98
N HIS A 300 -20.73 1.03 2.41
CA HIS A 300 -21.96 0.40 2.90
C HIS A 300 -21.72 -1.07 3.24
N VAL A 301 -22.26 -1.52 4.38
CA VAL A 301 -22.17 -2.91 4.81
C VAL A 301 -23.51 -3.43 5.31
N LEU A 302 -23.90 -4.62 4.85
CA LEU A 302 -25.02 -5.37 5.40
C LEU A 302 -24.53 -6.18 6.60
N PHE A 303 -24.92 -5.80 7.80
CA PHE A 303 -24.49 -6.50 9.01
C PHE A 303 -24.92 -7.96 9.01
N ASN A 304 -24.07 -8.84 9.52
CA ASN A 304 -24.37 -10.26 9.62
C ASN A 304 -24.99 -10.64 10.97
N VAL A 305 -25.92 -9.81 11.44
CA VAL A 305 -26.71 -10.03 12.66
C VAL A 305 -28.16 -9.69 12.38
N ASN A 306 -29.09 -10.46 12.95
CA ASN A 306 -30.51 -10.12 12.93
C ASN A 306 -30.83 -9.27 14.16
N LEU A 307 -31.47 -8.14 13.95
CA LEU A 307 -32.03 -7.34 15.03
C LEU A 307 -33.43 -7.84 15.36
N VAL A 308 -33.76 -7.80 16.65
CA VAL A 308 -35.06 -8.16 17.19
C VAL A 308 -35.63 -6.90 17.84
N ASP A 309 -36.92 -6.67 17.63
CA ASP A 309 -37.62 -5.61 18.33
C ASP A 309 -37.82 -5.98 19.80
N ASP A 310 -37.33 -5.16 20.72
CA ASP A 310 -37.35 -5.45 22.16
C ASP A 310 -38.77 -5.51 22.74
N ALA A 311 -39.72 -4.79 22.14
CA ALA A 311 -41.10 -4.72 22.63
C ALA A 311 -41.97 -5.89 22.13
N SER A 312 -41.90 -6.22 20.85
CA SER A 312 -42.73 -7.25 20.22
C SER A 312 -42.05 -8.62 20.09
N GLY A 313 -40.73 -8.70 20.24
CA GLY A 313 -39.94 -9.91 20.00
C GLY A 313 -39.83 -10.32 18.53
N VAL A 314 -40.30 -9.48 17.60
CA VAL A 314 -40.28 -9.77 16.17
C VAL A 314 -38.88 -9.56 15.61
N VAL A 315 -38.43 -10.50 14.77
CA VAL A 315 -37.16 -10.37 14.04
C VAL A 315 -37.34 -9.31 12.93
N LEU A 316 -36.65 -8.18 13.08
CA LEU A 316 -36.65 -7.08 12.11
C LEU A 316 -35.74 -7.36 10.90
N GLY A 317 -34.77 -8.26 11.07
CA GLY A 317 -33.84 -8.69 10.03
C GLY A 317 -32.47 -8.03 10.13
N ARG A 318 -31.75 -8.00 9.00
CA ARG A 318 -30.35 -7.53 8.94
C ARG A 318 -30.30 -6.06 8.54
N PRO A 319 -29.71 -5.16 9.35
CA PRO A 319 -29.59 -3.76 9.00
C PRO A 319 -28.40 -3.52 8.07
N TRP A 320 -28.56 -2.53 7.19
CA TRP A 320 -27.47 -1.86 6.49
C TRP A 320 -26.87 -0.76 7.35
N MET A 321 -25.55 -0.62 7.29
CA MET A 321 -24.82 0.50 7.85
C MET A 321 -24.07 1.22 6.74
N SER A 322 -24.29 2.53 6.67
CA SER A 322 -23.54 3.44 5.82
C SER A 322 -22.52 4.17 6.68
N VAL A 323 -21.24 4.14 6.32
CA VAL A 323 -20.16 4.74 7.09
C VAL A 323 -19.42 5.75 6.23
N VAL A 324 -19.24 6.95 6.78
CA VAL A 324 -18.32 7.97 6.25
C VAL A 324 -17.05 7.89 7.08
N ARG A 325 -15.94 7.48 6.48
CA ARG A 325 -14.64 7.26 7.13
C ARG A 325 -13.65 8.34 6.71
N GLU A 326 -13.03 9.00 7.68
CA GLU A 326 -11.96 9.97 7.38
C GLU A 326 -10.66 9.23 7.04
N ARG A 327 -10.04 9.59 5.90
CA ARG A 327 -8.94 8.81 5.32
C ARG A 327 -7.65 8.82 6.14
N ILE A 328 -7.25 9.96 6.73
CA ILE A 328 -5.96 10.06 7.44
C ILE A 328 -5.97 9.28 8.76
N SER A 329 -6.99 9.50 9.57
CA SER A 329 -7.16 8.89 10.89
C SER A 329 -7.76 7.49 10.80
N GLY A 330 -8.49 7.19 9.73
CA GLY A 330 -9.29 5.99 9.60
C GLY A 330 -10.51 5.96 10.52
N ALA A 331 -10.80 7.05 11.23
CA ALA A 331 -11.90 7.13 12.18
C ALA A 331 -13.25 7.26 11.45
N PRO A 332 -14.32 6.63 11.96
CA PRO A 332 -15.66 6.86 11.45
C PRO A 332 -16.05 8.30 11.77
N LYS A 333 -16.32 9.08 10.74
CA LYS A 333 -16.77 10.47 10.84
C LYS A 333 -18.30 10.54 10.88
N GLY A 334 -18.97 9.71 10.09
CA GLY A 334 -20.43 9.65 9.99
C GLY A 334 -20.92 8.21 9.93
N VAL A 335 -22.07 7.93 10.53
CA VAL A 335 -22.70 6.59 10.47
C VAL A 335 -24.20 6.74 10.32
N HIS A 336 -24.82 5.85 9.56
CA HIS A 336 -26.27 5.70 9.52
C HIS A 336 -26.64 4.22 9.44
N LEU A 337 -27.44 3.76 10.41
CA LEU A 337 -27.96 2.40 10.50
C LEU A 337 -29.43 2.40 10.07
N SER A 338 -29.81 1.50 9.16
CA SER A 338 -31.16 1.40 8.64
C SER A 338 -31.45 0.00 8.09
N PHE A 339 -32.71 -0.41 8.01
CA PHE A 339 -33.11 -1.60 7.25
C PHE A 339 -33.25 -1.33 5.74
N LEU A 340 -33.15 -0.07 5.32
CA LEU A 340 -33.16 0.31 3.92
C LEU A 340 -31.82 -0.04 3.26
N ALA A 341 -31.89 -0.55 2.03
CA ALA A 341 -30.71 -0.75 1.20
C ALA A 341 -29.99 0.59 0.91
N PRO A 342 -28.68 0.56 0.61
CA PRO A 342 -27.91 1.75 0.25
C PRO A 342 -28.59 2.52 -0.87
N SER A 343 -28.87 3.79 -0.59
CA SER A 343 -29.59 4.72 -1.45
C SER A 343 -29.26 6.15 -1.04
N TRP A 344 -29.61 7.12 -1.90
CA TRP A 344 -29.40 8.54 -1.61
C TRP A 344 -29.92 9.00 -0.24
N PRO A 345 -31.12 8.59 0.24
CA PRO A 345 -31.59 8.95 1.57
C PRO A 345 -30.73 8.40 2.72
N THR A 346 -30.28 7.15 2.63
CA THR A 346 -29.43 6.55 3.67
C THR A 346 -28.04 7.19 3.68
N LEU A 347 -27.52 7.50 2.49
CA LEU A 347 -26.26 8.20 2.32
C LEU A 347 -26.32 9.63 2.88
N SER A 348 -27.37 10.39 2.52
CA SER A 348 -27.58 11.77 2.97
C SER A 348 -27.58 11.87 4.49
N ARG A 349 -28.16 10.88 5.19
CA ARG A 349 -28.12 10.83 6.66
C ARG A 349 -26.73 10.53 7.20
N ALA A 350 -26.00 9.60 6.61
CA ALA A 350 -24.62 9.31 7.01
C ALA A 350 -23.70 10.53 6.79
N LEU A 351 -23.89 11.24 5.67
CA LEU A 351 -23.21 12.48 5.36
C LEU A 351 -23.56 13.58 6.35
N ALA A 352 -24.85 13.85 6.61
CA ALA A 352 -25.28 14.84 7.59
C ALA A 352 -24.71 14.55 8.98
N HIS A 353 -24.77 13.28 9.42
CA HIS A 353 -24.12 12.85 10.65
C HIS A 353 -22.61 13.10 10.61
N SER A 354 -21.95 12.92 9.47
CA SER A 354 -20.51 13.21 9.32
C SER A 354 -20.18 14.69 9.52
N VAL A 355 -21.06 15.60 9.10
CA VAL A 355 -20.76 17.03 9.15
C VAL A 355 -20.99 17.64 10.53
N TRP A 356 -22.05 17.25 11.24
CA TRP A 356 -22.38 17.87 12.53
C TRP A 356 -21.60 17.28 13.70
N PRO A 357 -21.36 18.06 14.78
CA PRO A 357 -20.85 17.54 16.04
C PRO A 357 -21.77 16.46 16.62
N LYS A 358 -21.19 15.46 17.29
CA LYS A 358 -21.92 14.32 17.84
C LYS A 358 -22.19 14.58 19.30
N ASP A 359 -23.47 14.60 19.66
CA ASP A 359 -23.89 14.56 21.05
C ASP A 359 -24.10 13.11 21.47
N LEU A 360 -23.23 12.64 22.37
CA LEU A 360 -23.26 11.27 22.90
C LEU A 360 -23.99 11.17 24.24
N SER A 361 -24.57 12.27 24.76
CA SER A 361 -25.24 12.30 26.07
C SER A 361 -26.38 11.28 26.19
N GLY A 362 -27.01 10.91 25.07
CA GLY A 362 -28.05 9.88 25.00
C GLY A 362 -27.56 8.42 24.98
N TYR A 363 -26.24 8.18 24.95
CA TYR A 363 -25.64 6.85 24.79
C TYR A 363 -24.67 6.54 25.95
N PRO A 364 -25.18 6.21 27.14
CA PRO A 364 -24.36 6.08 28.36
C PRO A 364 -23.29 4.98 28.28
N ASP A 365 -23.49 3.96 27.44
CA ASP A 365 -22.55 2.87 27.24
C ASP A 365 -21.37 3.23 26.31
N VAL A 366 -21.44 4.38 25.62
CA VAL A 366 -20.37 4.84 24.73
C VAL A 366 -19.37 5.65 25.54
N THR A 367 -18.18 5.07 25.75
CA THR A 367 -17.10 5.74 26.48
C THR A 367 -16.21 6.56 25.55
N GLY A 368 -16.00 7.84 25.87
CA GLY A 368 -15.10 8.75 25.15
C GLY A 368 -15.80 9.70 24.17
N ASP A 369 -15.05 10.66 23.64
CA ASP A 369 -15.58 11.67 22.72
C ASP A 369 -15.60 11.17 21.27
N TRP A 370 -16.51 11.71 20.46
CA TRP A 370 -16.52 11.54 19.00
C TRP A 370 -16.23 12.88 18.31
N PRO A 371 -14.95 13.31 18.26
CA PRO A 371 -14.58 14.66 17.83
C PRO A 371 -14.64 14.88 16.31
N GLN A 372 -14.82 13.82 15.51
CA GLN A 372 -14.83 13.91 14.05
C GLN A 372 -16.10 14.61 13.55
N HIS A 373 -15.97 15.78 12.94
CA HIS A 373 -17.08 16.53 12.30
C HIS A 373 -16.52 17.51 11.24
N GLY A 374 -17.39 18.29 10.58
CA GLY A 374 -17.03 19.27 9.56
C GLY A 374 -17.28 18.79 8.12
N ILE A 375 -17.19 19.70 7.13
CA ILE A 375 -17.39 19.36 5.70
C ILE A 375 -16.06 18.83 5.15
N SER A 376 -16.07 17.68 4.46
CA SER A 376 -14.85 17.17 3.80
C SER A 376 -14.61 17.91 2.48
N ASP A 377 -13.36 18.13 2.10
CA ASP A 377 -13.04 18.77 0.81
C ASP A 377 -13.44 17.87 -0.36
N GLU A 378 -13.26 16.56 -0.20
CA GLU A 378 -13.59 15.53 -1.18
C GLU A 378 -14.26 14.33 -0.51
N ILE A 379 -15.30 13.80 -1.17
CA ILE A 379 -15.95 12.54 -0.78
C ILE A 379 -15.73 11.52 -1.87
N ILE A 380 -15.22 10.37 -1.45
CA ILE A 380 -14.84 9.25 -2.29
C ILE A 380 -15.84 8.14 -2.07
N THR A 381 -16.31 7.57 -3.17
CA THR A 381 -17.40 6.62 -3.20
C THR A 381 -17.03 5.56 -4.23
N ASP A 382 -17.48 4.32 -4.03
CA ASP A 382 -17.54 3.39 -5.14
C ASP A 382 -18.70 3.83 -6.07
N ARG A 383 -18.62 3.51 -7.37
CA ARG A 383 -19.67 3.86 -8.35
C ARG A 383 -20.92 2.97 -8.15
N GLY A 384 -21.44 2.90 -6.94
CA GLY A 384 -22.69 2.22 -6.62
C GLY A 384 -23.90 2.94 -7.20
N MET A 385 -25.01 2.21 -7.33
CA MET A 385 -26.28 2.78 -7.81
C MET A 385 -26.97 3.68 -6.78
N ASP A 386 -26.42 3.79 -5.57
CA ASP A 386 -26.87 4.67 -4.49
C ASP A 386 -26.69 6.17 -4.82
N MET A 387 -25.95 6.47 -5.89
CA MET A 387 -25.62 7.82 -6.40
C MET A 387 -26.30 8.17 -7.74
N ILE A 388 -27.09 7.26 -8.32
CA ILE A 388 -27.86 7.46 -9.56
C ILE A 388 -29.32 7.62 -9.16
#